data_AF-A0A914FM68-F1
#
_entry.id   AF-A0A914FM68-F1
#
_cell.length_a   1.000
_cell.length_b   1.000
_cell.length_c   1.000
_cell.angle_alpha   90.00
_cell.angle_beta   90.00
_cell.angle_gamma   90.00
#
_symmetry.space_group_name_H-M   'P 1'
#
loop_
_entity.id
_entity.type
_entity.pdbx_description
1 polymer ?
#
loop_
_entity_poly.entity_id
_entity_poly.type
_entity_poly.pdbx_seq_one_letter_code
_entity_poly.pdbx_strand_id
1 'polypeptide(L)'
;MFSGGFYILCLIFLVQCEDITADAIATNQKYADECGDFPMTKDCNWDPLMLSIAPKPQKDNAFFCSYDGTGKYTMFLTGNEMAQKALAGIKEVFSGTYKKLYFAARPVCLTFENFTQGYPSYWGCSEIQNKTAEFLAKIKPDILIISQNMKNNDNFRAPVASVEDALGDSVTKQVASYFKLWSAYTKKIFIIEPHPTLFIKPAASIAKDLAEGKPLDKNFIPLQTVQEQIDPGWMRIKAAAKSCPKCVPIDTRETFLDEDKYWYMDRKTNLSYLCDNNRFSPAGVEKMNPVLKDVIGKAITGL
;
A
#
# COMPACT_ATOMS: atom_id res chain seq x y z
N MET A 1 -38.23 -50.92 15.47
CA MET A 1 -38.07 -50.34 14.12
C MET A 1 -38.05 -48.82 14.28
N PHE A 2 -36.87 -48.23 14.10
CA PHE A 2 -36.66 -46.78 14.08
C PHE A 2 -36.75 -46.31 12.62
N SER A 3 -37.54 -45.29 12.33
CA SER A 3 -37.32 -44.39 11.19
C SER A 3 -38.32 -43.23 11.29
N GLY A 4 -37.86 -42.10 11.82
CA GLY A 4 -38.70 -40.91 11.99
C GLY A 4 -37.90 -39.77 12.60
N GLY A 5 -36.94 -39.25 11.84
CA GLY A 5 -36.13 -38.10 12.23
C GLY A 5 -35.08 -37.85 11.16
N PHE A 6 -34.77 -36.57 10.91
CA PHE A 6 -33.84 -36.03 9.90
C PHE A 6 -34.43 -35.72 8.52
N TYR A 7 -35.32 -34.74 8.42
CA TYR A 7 -35.50 -33.98 7.17
C TYR A 7 -35.83 -32.49 7.34
N ILE A 8 -35.60 -31.90 8.52
CA ILE A 8 -35.87 -30.47 8.77
C ILE A 8 -34.66 -29.85 9.49
N LEU A 9 -33.55 -29.67 8.76
CA LEU A 9 -32.44 -28.81 9.21
C LEU A 9 -31.55 -28.25 8.08
N CYS A 10 -31.87 -28.48 6.80
CA CYS A 10 -31.07 -27.96 5.67
C CYS A 10 -31.62 -26.70 4.99
N LEU A 11 -32.83 -26.23 5.31
CA LEU A 11 -33.48 -25.15 4.54
C LEU A 11 -33.21 -23.72 5.04
N ILE A 12 -32.70 -23.55 6.26
CA ILE A 12 -32.45 -22.21 6.83
C ILE A 12 -31.07 -21.64 6.41
N PHE A 13 -30.12 -22.50 6.04
CA PHE A 13 -28.77 -22.06 5.62
C PHE A 13 -28.67 -21.65 4.14
N LEU A 14 -29.58 -22.10 3.27
CA LEU A 14 -29.50 -21.80 1.83
C LEU A 14 -29.80 -20.33 1.53
N VAL A 15 -30.75 -19.71 2.25
CA VAL A 15 -31.15 -18.32 2.01
C VAL A 15 -30.03 -17.33 2.36
N GLN A 16 -29.27 -17.57 3.42
CA GLN A 16 -28.16 -16.68 3.81
C GLN A 16 -26.92 -16.81 2.91
N CYS A 17 -26.70 -17.96 2.27
CA CYS A 17 -25.54 -18.17 1.38
C CYS A 17 -25.72 -17.52 0.00
N GLU A 18 -26.96 -17.46 -0.52
CA GLU A 18 -27.26 -16.78 -1.79
C GLU A 18 -27.04 -15.27 -1.67
N ASP A 19 -27.47 -14.66 -0.55
CA ASP A 19 -27.33 -13.21 -0.30
C ASP A 19 -25.85 -12.78 -0.23
N ILE A 20 -25.00 -13.53 0.48
CA ILE A 20 -23.56 -13.22 0.60
C ILE A 20 -22.85 -13.30 -0.76
N THR A 21 -23.28 -14.23 -1.63
CA THR A 21 -22.66 -14.43 -2.94
C THR A 21 -23.00 -13.28 -3.89
N ALA A 22 -24.26 -12.85 -3.93
CA ALA A 22 -24.69 -11.73 -4.77
C ALA A 22 -24.02 -10.41 -4.35
N ASP A 23 -23.94 -10.15 -3.04
CA ASP A 23 -23.26 -8.97 -2.49
C ASP A 23 -21.76 -8.98 -2.81
N ALA A 24 -21.10 -10.14 -2.70
CA ALA A 24 -19.68 -10.27 -3.04
C ALA A 24 -19.43 -10.05 -4.54
N ILE A 25 -20.30 -10.54 -5.43
CA ILE A 25 -20.21 -10.30 -6.87
C ILE A 25 -20.30 -8.80 -7.16
N ALA A 26 -21.36 -8.14 -6.66
CA ALA A 26 -21.58 -6.71 -6.89
C ALA A 26 -20.43 -5.86 -6.32
N THR A 27 -19.94 -6.20 -5.13
CA THR A 27 -18.85 -5.47 -4.46
C THR A 27 -17.53 -5.64 -5.20
N ASN A 28 -17.19 -6.86 -5.65
CA ASN A 28 -15.98 -7.09 -6.43
C ASN A 28 -16.04 -6.42 -7.81
N GLN A 29 -17.20 -6.41 -8.46
CA GLN A 29 -17.39 -5.68 -9.71
C GLN A 29 -17.15 -4.17 -9.50
N LYS A 30 -17.74 -3.60 -8.44
CA LYS A 30 -17.49 -2.22 -8.03
C LYS A 30 -16.00 -1.95 -7.79
N TYR A 31 -15.30 -2.84 -7.08
CA TYR A 31 -13.85 -2.71 -6.88
C TYR A 31 -13.10 -2.67 -8.21
N ALA A 32 -13.44 -3.55 -9.15
CA ALA A 32 -12.79 -3.59 -10.46
C ALA A 32 -13.02 -2.30 -11.26
N ASP A 33 -14.25 -1.79 -11.26
CA ASP A 33 -14.65 -0.60 -12.02
C ASP A 33 -14.06 0.68 -11.43
N GLU A 34 -14.08 0.81 -10.09
CA GLU A 34 -13.57 1.98 -9.36
C GLU A 34 -12.06 1.90 -9.05
N CYS A 35 -11.34 0.89 -9.55
CA CYS A 35 -9.93 0.72 -9.22
C CYS A 35 -9.07 1.91 -9.71
N GLY A 36 -9.46 2.49 -10.85
CA GLY A 36 -8.89 3.72 -11.41
C GLY A 36 -9.43 5.00 -10.78
N ASP A 37 -10.56 4.93 -10.07
CA ASP A 37 -11.13 6.07 -9.39
C ASP A 37 -10.35 6.38 -8.11
N PHE A 38 -10.08 7.66 -7.95
CA PHE A 38 -9.37 8.21 -6.81
C PHE A 38 -10.37 9.05 -6.01
N PRO A 39 -10.97 8.51 -4.93
CA PRO A 39 -11.92 9.27 -4.11
C PRO A 39 -11.26 10.43 -3.33
N MET A 40 -9.97 10.71 -3.60
CA MET A 40 -9.14 11.71 -2.91
C MET A 40 -9.69 13.13 -2.96
N THR A 41 -10.66 13.44 -3.83
CA THR A 41 -11.12 14.81 -4.04
C THR A 41 -12.18 15.28 -3.05
N LYS A 42 -12.92 14.40 -2.37
CA LYS A 42 -14.05 14.85 -1.54
C LYS A 42 -13.64 15.59 -0.27
N ASP A 43 -12.48 15.25 0.32
CA ASP A 43 -12.04 15.79 1.62
C ASP A 43 -10.63 16.42 1.58
N CYS A 44 -10.08 16.68 0.39
CA CYS A 44 -8.70 17.17 0.25
C CYS A 44 -8.60 18.68 0.47
N ASN A 45 -7.85 19.10 1.50
CA ASN A 45 -7.46 20.49 1.68
C ASN A 45 -6.20 20.77 0.86
N TRP A 46 -6.34 21.56 -0.21
CA TRP A 46 -5.23 22.04 -1.03
C TRP A 46 -4.43 23.09 -0.25
N ASP A 47 -3.41 22.65 0.48
CA ASP A 47 -2.60 23.51 1.35
C ASP A 47 -1.81 24.55 0.50
N PRO A 48 -1.88 25.86 0.82
CA PRO A 48 -1.15 26.89 0.06
C PRO A 48 0.36 26.66 -0.01
N LEU A 49 0.96 26.07 1.04
CA LEU A 49 2.37 25.70 1.04
C LEU A 49 2.65 24.62 -0.01
N MET A 50 1.76 23.62 -0.12
CA MET A 50 1.82 22.59 -1.14
C MET A 50 1.65 23.18 -2.54
N LEU A 51 0.69 24.08 -2.72
CA LEU A 51 0.45 24.76 -4.00
C LEU A 51 1.63 25.62 -4.44
N SER A 52 2.40 26.19 -3.51
CA SER A 52 3.62 26.95 -3.80
C SER A 52 4.78 26.08 -4.29
N ILE A 53 4.77 24.79 -3.97
CA ILE A 53 5.84 23.84 -4.31
C ILE A 53 5.43 23.05 -5.57
N ALA A 54 4.18 22.62 -5.64
CA ALA A 54 3.60 21.96 -6.78
C ALA A 54 2.24 22.63 -7.11
N PRO A 55 2.14 23.40 -8.21
CA PRO A 55 0.86 23.98 -8.60
C PRO A 55 -0.19 22.88 -8.81
N LYS A 56 -1.47 23.23 -8.61
CA LYS A 56 -2.62 22.29 -8.69
C LYS A 56 -2.47 21.33 -9.87
N PRO A 57 -2.82 20.03 -9.71
CA PRO A 57 -2.73 19.07 -10.80
C PRO A 57 -3.68 19.52 -11.92
N GLN A 58 -3.12 20.15 -12.95
CA GLN A 58 -3.88 20.55 -14.14
C GLN A 58 -3.68 19.58 -15.30
N LYS A 59 -2.79 18.60 -15.18
CA LYS A 59 -2.50 17.58 -16.22
C LYS A 59 -1.57 16.46 -15.75
N ASP A 60 -0.77 16.69 -14.72
CA ASP A 60 0.17 15.71 -14.18
C ASP A 60 -0.49 14.95 -13.02
N ASN A 61 -0.54 13.62 -13.10
CA ASN A 61 -1.15 12.71 -12.11
C ASN A 61 -0.51 12.74 -10.71
N ALA A 62 0.16 13.82 -10.30
CA ALA A 62 0.69 14.02 -8.96
C ALA A 62 -0.38 14.63 -8.05
N PHE A 63 -0.63 13.99 -6.91
CA PHE A 63 -1.66 14.39 -5.96
C PHE A 63 -1.03 14.94 -4.71
N PHE A 64 -1.46 16.12 -4.30
CA PHE A 64 -1.01 16.78 -3.08
C PHE A 64 -2.21 17.18 -2.26
N CYS A 65 -2.30 16.69 -1.03
CA CYS A 65 -3.41 16.96 -0.14
C CYS A 65 -2.93 17.16 1.28
N SER A 66 -3.76 17.79 2.09
CA SER A 66 -3.64 17.77 3.54
C SER A 66 -4.98 17.45 4.17
N TYR A 67 -4.92 16.86 5.36
CA TYR A 67 -6.07 16.52 6.18
C TYR A 67 -5.79 16.97 7.60
N ASP A 68 -6.73 17.70 8.19
CA ASP A 68 -6.63 18.11 9.59
C ASP A 68 -7.13 16.98 10.50
N GLY A 69 -6.60 16.94 11.72
CA GLY A 69 -6.94 15.95 12.73
C GLY A 69 -6.86 16.54 14.14
N THR A 70 -7.20 15.73 15.14
CA THR A 70 -7.30 16.17 16.54
C THR A 70 -6.08 15.78 17.39
N GLY A 71 -5.11 15.11 16.79
CA GLY A 71 -3.91 14.65 17.49
C GLY A 71 -2.84 15.74 17.63
N LYS A 72 -1.60 15.33 17.90
CA LYS A 72 -0.47 16.25 18.15
C LYS A 72 0.63 16.20 17.09
N TYR A 73 0.72 15.10 16.34
CA TYR A 73 1.83 14.87 15.41
C TYR A 73 1.53 15.46 14.02
N THR A 74 2.54 16.05 13.39
CA THR A 74 2.50 16.30 11.94
C THR A 74 2.98 15.05 11.21
N MET A 75 2.19 14.56 10.27
CA MET A 75 2.50 13.38 9.48
C MET A 75 2.60 13.72 8.00
N PHE A 76 3.39 12.94 7.27
CA PHE A 76 3.45 13.02 5.82
C PHE A 76 3.47 11.62 5.19
N LEU A 77 2.47 11.31 4.38
CA LEU A 77 2.41 10.10 3.57
C LEU A 77 2.88 10.40 2.14
N THR A 78 3.85 9.62 1.66
CA THR A 78 4.35 9.73 0.28
C THR A 78 4.53 8.39 -0.41
N GLY A 79 4.55 8.42 -1.75
CA GLY A 79 4.79 7.24 -2.58
C GLY A 79 4.13 7.30 -3.95
N ASN A 80 3.73 6.13 -4.46
CA ASN A 80 3.05 6.01 -5.74
C ASN A 80 1.57 5.66 -5.56
N GLU A 81 0.96 4.95 -6.51
CA GLU A 81 -0.43 4.49 -6.41
C GLU A 81 -0.70 3.66 -5.14
N MET A 82 0.32 3.04 -4.54
CA MET A 82 0.16 2.33 -3.27
C MET A 82 -0.13 3.27 -2.10
N ALA A 83 0.60 4.39 -1.99
CA ALA A 83 0.31 5.42 -0.99
C ALA A 83 -1.10 6.01 -1.17
N GLN A 84 -1.55 6.16 -2.41
CA GLN A 84 -2.91 6.64 -2.71
C GLN A 84 -3.97 5.67 -2.16
N LYS A 85 -3.81 4.36 -2.38
CA LYS A 85 -4.75 3.36 -1.87
C LYS A 85 -4.63 3.19 -0.34
N ALA A 86 -3.43 3.31 0.22
CA ALA A 86 -3.22 3.22 1.66
C ALA A 86 -3.77 4.42 2.45
N LEU A 87 -3.99 5.58 1.80
CA LEU A 87 -4.38 6.82 2.46
C LEU A 87 -5.64 6.69 3.33
N ALA A 88 -6.66 5.98 2.87
CA ALA A 88 -7.90 5.81 3.63
C ALA A 88 -7.65 5.04 4.95
N GLY A 89 -6.95 3.90 4.86
CA GLY A 89 -6.58 3.11 6.04
C GLY A 89 -5.66 3.87 6.97
N ILE A 90 -4.70 4.64 6.45
CA ILE A 90 -3.83 5.49 7.26
C ILE A 90 -4.63 6.58 7.98
N LYS A 91 -5.56 7.26 7.30
CA LYS A 91 -6.43 8.27 7.94
C LYS A 91 -7.25 7.65 9.08
N GLU A 92 -7.85 6.49 8.83
CA GLU A 92 -8.66 5.78 9.82
C GLU A 92 -7.83 5.33 11.02
N VAL A 93 -6.76 4.58 10.76
CA VAL A 93 -5.91 3.98 11.79
C VAL A 93 -5.24 5.06 12.63
N PHE A 94 -4.69 6.11 12.02
CA PHE A 94 -4.01 7.20 12.72
C PHE A 94 -4.96 8.32 13.19
N SER A 95 -6.27 8.09 13.14
CA SER A 95 -7.25 9.04 13.68
C SER A 95 -6.93 9.37 15.14
N GLY A 96 -7.00 10.66 15.50
CA GLY A 96 -6.62 11.16 16.83
C GLY A 96 -5.12 11.20 17.12
N THR A 97 -4.25 10.69 16.23
CA THR A 97 -2.79 10.73 16.41
C THR A 97 -2.17 11.97 15.75
N TYR A 98 -2.62 12.32 14.55
CA TYR A 98 -2.11 13.50 13.83
C TYR A 98 -2.95 14.75 14.07
N LYS A 99 -2.28 15.90 14.15
CA LYS A 99 -2.92 17.23 13.99
C LYS A 99 -3.09 17.58 12.52
N LYS A 100 -2.14 17.15 11.68
CA LYS A 100 -2.14 17.36 10.24
C LYS A 100 -1.44 16.20 9.54
N LEU A 101 -2.12 15.61 8.57
CA LEU A 101 -1.59 14.60 7.67
C LEU A 101 -1.44 15.22 6.29
N TYR A 102 -0.20 15.42 5.87
CA TYR A 102 0.13 15.75 4.51
C TYR A 102 0.19 14.49 3.65
N PHE A 103 -0.12 14.64 2.38
CA PHE A 103 -0.12 13.56 1.41
C PHE A 103 0.46 14.06 0.09
N ALA A 104 1.41 13.30 -0.47
CA ALA A 104 1.93 13.53 -1.80
C ALA A 104 2.16 12.20 -2.50
N ALA A 105 1.55 11.96 -3.66
CA ALA A 105 1.82 10.74 -4.40
C ALA A 105 1.77 10.96 -5.89
N ARG A 106 2.60 10.23 -6.63
CA ARG A 106 2.58 10.22 -8.10
C ARG A 106 2.60 8.78 -8.59
N PRO A 107 1.57 8.32 -9.34
CA PRO A 107 1.57 6.98 -9.91
C PRO A 107 2.86 6.70 -10.66
N VAL A 108 3.29 5.44 -10.65
CA VAL A 108 4.51 4.95 -11.33
C VAL A 108 5.83 5.41 -10.68
N CYS A 109 5.91 6.59 -10.08
CA CYS A 109 7.15 7.16 -9.55
C CYS A 109 7.55 6.57 -8.20
N LEU A 110 8.75 6.00 -8.10
CA LEU A 110 9.32 5.61 -6.81
C LEU A 110 9.81 6.84 -6.04
N THR A 111 9.73 6.82 -4.71
CA THR A 111 10.18 7.94 -3.86
C THR A 111 11.71 7.98 -3.72
N PHE A 112 12.38 6.82 -3.80
CA PHE A 112 13.82 6.67 -3.54
C PHE A 112 14.68 6.53 -4.81
N GLU A 113 14.11 6.75 -5.99
CA GLU A 113 14.82 6.49 -7.24
C GLU A 113 15.46 7.74 -7.80
N ASN A 114 16.76 7.73 -8.07
CA ASN A 114 17.36 8.84 -8.80
C ASN A 114 17.13 8.67 -10.31
N PHE A 115 16.07 9.28 -10.84
CA PHE A 115 15.71 9.28 -12.26
C PHE A 115 16.69 10.04 -13.17
N THR A 116 17.86 10.51 -12.66
CA THR A 116 18.90 11.12 -13.50
C THR A 116 19.57 10.13 -14.47
N GLN A 117 19.33 8.82 -14.34
CA GLN A 117 19.93 7.79 -15.18
C GLN A 117 18.87 7.06 -16.03
N GLY A 118 18.69 7.50 -17.27
CA GLY A 118 18.24 6.63 -18.36
C GLY A 118 16.75 6.51 -18.65
N TYR A 119 15.85 6.83 -17.72
CA TYR A 119 14.44 7.02 -18.09
C TYR A 119 14.25 8.47 -18.52
N PRO A 120 13.75 8.76 -19.73
CA PRO A 120 13.44 10.13 -20.08
C PRO A 120 12.45 10.67 -19.05
N SER A 121 12.58 11.95 -18.74
CA SER A 121 11.77 12.75 -17.81
C SER A 121 10.24 12.75 -18.09
N TYR A 122 9.76 11.85 -18.94
CA TYR A 122 8.41 11.65 -19.46
C TYR A 122 7.32 11.62 -18.40
N TRP A 123 7.67 11.29 -17.15
CA TRP A 123 6.72 11.19 -16.05
C TRP A 123 7.00 12.16 -14.90
N GLY A 124 7.91 13.13 -15.04
CA GLY A 124 8.18 14.15 -14.01
C GLY A 124 8.52 13.59 -12.61
N CYS A 125 9.04 12.34 -12.54
CA CYS A 125 9.32 11.68 -11.27
C CYS A 125 10.46 12.36 -10.48
N SER A 126 11.49 12.87 -11.15
CA SER A 126 12.56 13.64 -10.50
C SER A 126 12.04 14.93 -9.87
N GLU A 127 11.09 15.60 -10.54
CA GLU A 127 10.49 16.84 -10.04
C GLU A 127 9.68 16.59 -8.76
N ILE A 128 8.83 15.56 -8.73
CA ILE A 128 8.02 15.24 -7.54
C ILE A 128 8.91 14.86 -6.35
N GLN A 129 10.03 14.17 -6.59
CA GLN A 129 10.98 13.82 -5.54
C GLN A 129 11.71 15.04 -4.97
N ASN A 130 12.20 15.92 -5.84
CA ASN A 130 12.83 17.18 -5.41
C ASN A 130 11.85 18.01 -4.58
N LYS A 131 10.61 18.13 -5.07
CA LYS A 131 9.51 18.79 -4.36
C LYS A 131 9.17 18.12 -3.03
N THR A 132 9.21 16.79 -2.96
CA THR A 132 9.03 16.03 -1.72
C THR A 132 10.13 16.36 -0.71
N ALA A 133 11.38 16.45 -1.14
CA ALA A 133 12.51 16.83 -0.27
C ALA A 133 12.40 18.28 0.22
N GLU A 134 12.06 19.23 -0.67
CA GLU A 134 11.78 20.61 -0.28
C GLU A 134 10.62 20.71 0.71
N PHE A 135 9.57 19.92 0.49
CA PHE A 135 8.41 19.90 1.36
C PHE A 135 8.77 19.35 2.74
N LEU A 136 9.48 18.23 2.82
CA LEU A 136 10.02 17.68 4.06
C LEU A 136 10.84 18.73 4.84
N ALA A 137 11.70 19.48 4.15
CA ALA A 137 12.51 20.53 4.77
C ALA A 137 11.68 21.69 5.34
N LYS A 138 10.56 22.02 4.69
CA LYS A 138 9.64 23.09 5.11
C LYS A 138 8.72 22.67 6.25
N ILE A 139 8.04 21.53 6.12
CA ILE A 139 7.02 21.10 7.10
C ILE A 139 7.59 20.31 8.27
N LYS A 140 8.77 19.68 8.11
CA LYS A 140 9.49 18.90 9.13
C LYS A 140 8.55 17.97 9.92
N PRO A 141 7.89 17.01 9.25
CA PRO A 141 6.87 16.19 9.90
C PRO A 141 7.51 15.33 10.99
N ASP A 142 6.78 15.10 12.09
CA ASP A 142 7.22 14.17 13.12
C ASP A 142 7.39 12.76 12.52
N ILE A 143 6.43 12.36 11.66
CA ILE A 143 6.36 11.03 11.06
C ILE A 143 6.28 11.15 9.55
N LEU A 144 7.20 10.49 8.85
CA LEU A 144 7.12 10.22 7.40
C LEU A 144 6.68 8.78 7.20
N ILE A 145 5.66 8.56 6.37
CA ILE A 145 5.20 7.24 5.94
C ILE A 145 5.44 7.13 4.44
N ILE A 146 6.02 6.00 4.02
CA ILE A 146 6.34 5.74 2.62
C ILE A 146 5.66 4.43 2.23
N SER A 147 4.81 4.49 1.20
CA SER A 147 4.14 3.32 0.64
C SER A 147 4.21 3.34 -0.88
N GLN A 148 4.92 2.37 -1.45
CA GLN A 148 5.14 2.31 -2.89
C GLN A 148 5.33 0.86 -3.33
N ASN A 149 4.90 0.55 -4.55
CA ASN A 149 5.37 -0.67 -5.20
C ASN A 149 6.76 -0.44 -5.83
N MET A 150 7.47 -1.51 -6.19
CA MET A 150 8.77 -1.44 -6.87
C MET A 150 8.72 -2.09 -8.27
N LYS A 151 7.51 -2.34 -8.80
CA LYS A 151 7.29 -3.19 -9.98
C LYS A 151 7.91 -2.63 -11.27
N ASN A 152 7.97 -1.31 -11.39
CA ASN A 152 8.41 -0.64 -12.61
C ASN A 152 9.91 -0.37 -12.66
N ASN A 153 10.69 -0.94 -11.72
CA ASN A 153 12.12 -0.67 -11.63
C ASN A 153 12.94 -1.97 -11.60
N ASP A 154 13.66 -2.23 -12.68
CA ASP A 154 14.47 -3.44 -12.86
C ASP A 154 15.62 -3.52 -11.85
N ASN A 155 16.18 -2.38 -11.43
CA ASN A 155 17.26 -2.36 -10.44
C ASN A 155 16.78 -2.79 -9.06
N PHE A 156 15.55 -2.43 -8.66
CA PHE A 156 14.96 -2.93 -7.41
C PHE A 156 14.58 -4.41 -7.50
N ARG A 157 14.23 -4.91 -8.68
CA ARG A 157 13.86 -6.32 -8.91
C ARG A 157 15.05 -7.23 -9.18
N ALA A 158 16.24 -6.68 -9.42
CA ALA A 158 17.45 -7.45 -9.68
C ALA A 158 17.73 -8.39 -8.50
N PRO A 159 18.01 -9.69 -8.71
CA PRO A 159 18.18 -10.66 -7.63
C PRO A 159 19.22 -10.24 -6.59
N VAL A 160 18.91 -10.50 -5.32
CA VAL A 160 19.82 -10.36 -4.19
C VAL A 160 19.58 -11.55 -3.27
N ALA A 161 20.65 -12.17 -2.78
CA ALA A 161 20.54 -13.39 -1.97
C ALA A 161 20.22 -13.08 -0.49
N SER A 162 20.66 -11.95 0.05
CA SER A 162 20.43 -11.58 1.45
C SER A 162 20.45 -10.06 1.70
N VAL A 163 20.01 -9.65 2.89
CA VAL A 163 20.12 -8.25 3.35
C VAL A 163 21.60 -7.84 3.48
N GLU A 164 22.48 -8.77 3.84
CA GLU A 164 23.92 -8.57 3.98
C GLU A 164 24.56 -8.29 2.62
N ASP A 165 24.19 -9.06 1.59
CA ASP A 165 24.67 -8.85 0.22
C ASP A 165 24.18 -7.51 -0.35
N ALA A 166 22.96 -7.09 0.02
CA ALA A 166 22.41 -5.80 -0.38
C ALA A 166 23.20 -4.59 0.17
N LEU A 167 24.02 -4.70 1.22
CA LEU A 167 24.69 -3.54 1.82
C LEU A 167 25.63 -2.81 0.85
N GLY A 168 26.26 -3.54 -0.07
CA GLY A 168 27.17 -3.00 -1.07
C GLY A 168 26.50 -2.48 -2.35
N ASP A 169 25.23 -2.84 -2.56
CA ASP A 169 24.46 -2.60 -3.78
C ASP A 169 24.22 -1.10 -4.02
N SER A 170 24.26 -0.68 -5.29
CA SER A 170 24.13 0.74 -5.68
C SER A 170 22.74 1.30 -5.40
N VAL A 171 21.69 0.50 -5.56
CA VAL A 171 20.31 0.87 -5.23
C VAL A 171 20.15 1.01 -3.72
N THR A 172 20.71 0.10 -2.93
CA THR A 172 20.73 0.23 -1.46
C THR A 172 21.41 1.52 -1.02
N LYS A 173 22.57 1.86 -1.59
CA LYS A 173 23.28 3.12 -1.27
C LYS A 173 22.46 4.35 -1.64
N GLN A 174 21.76 4.31 -2.77
CA GLN A 174 20.84 5.37 -3.18
C GLN A 174 19.70 5.54 -2.16
N VAL A 175 19.00 4.46 -1.80
CA VAL A 175 17.94 4.50 -0.79
C VAL A 175 18.47 5.02 0.55
N ALA A 176 19.63 4.55 0.98
CA ALA A 176 20.27 5.01 2.22
C ALA A 176 20.57 6.52 2.20
N SER A 177 20.94 7.08 1.04
CA SER A 177 21.15 8.52 0.90
C SER A 177 19.86 9.33 1.08
N TYR A 178 18.72 8.84 0.57
CA TYR A 178 17.42 9.45 0.80
C TYR A 178 16.98 9.34 2.25
N PHE A 179 17.14 8.17 2.88
CA PHE A 179 16.88 8.00 4.30
C PHE A 179 17.72 8.96 5.16
N LYS A 180 19.02 9.10 4.85
CA LYS A 180 19.89 10.07 5.52
C LYS A 180 19.36 11.50 5.36
N LEU A 181 19.03 11.91 4.14
CA LEU A 181 18.48 13.25 3.86
C LEU A 181 17.18 13.51 4.61
N TRP A 182 16.21 12.60 4.52
CA TRP A 182 14.88 12.79 5.12
C TRP A 182 14.88 12.64 6.64
N SER A 183 15.80 11.85 7.19
CA SER A 183 16.00 11.72 8.64
C SER A 183 16.44 13.04 9.30
N ALA A 184 16.99 13.99 8.52
CA ALA A 184 17.31 15.33 9.02
C ALA A 184 16.05 16.19 9.32
N TYR A 185 14.92 15.87 8.68
CA TYR A 185 13.67 16.64 8.77
C TYR A 185 12.55 15.90 9.49
N THR A 186 12.77 14.65 9.86
CA THR A 186 11.76 13.77 10.47
C THR A 186 12.23 13.22 11.80
N LYS A 187 11.31 12.78 12.65
CA LYS A 187 11.66 12.04 13.86
C LYS A 187 11.54 10.53 13.67
N LYS A 188 10.57 10.07 12.88
CA LYS A 188 10.44 8.68 12.43
C LYS A 188 10.09 8.58 10.94
N ILE A 189 10.57 7.50 10.32
CA ILE A 189 10.28 7.13 8.92
C ILE A 189 9.77 5.69 8.92
N PHE A 190 8.53 5.50 8.50
CA PHE A 190 7.92 4.20 8.28
C PHE A 190 7.93 3.86 6.80
N ILE A 191 8.36 2.65 6.48
CA ILE A 191 8.37 2.14 5.11
C ILE A 191 7.51 0.90 5.07
N ILE A 192 6.38 0.99 4.38
CA ILE A 192 5.44 -0.11 4.21
C ILE A 192 5.92 -0.95 3.03
N GLU A 193 6.05 -2.26 3.25
CA GLU A 193 6.44 -3.22 2.23
C GLU A 193 5.52 -3.15 1.00
N PRO A 194 6.06 -3.30 -0.22
CA PRO A 194 5.23 -3.45 -1.41
C PRO A 194 4.50 -4.80 -1.44
N HIS A 195 3.40 -4.84 -2.19
CA HIS A 195 2.63 -6.07 -2.42
C HIS A 195 2.92 -6.66 -3.81
N PRO A 196 2.80 -7.99 -3.98
CA PRO A 196 3.07 -8.67 -5.25
C PRO A 196 2.17 -8.14 -6.37
N THR A 197 2.68 -8.18 -7.59
CA THR A 197 1.90 -7.86 -8.79
C THR A 197 1.37 -9.14 -9.42
N LEU A 198 0.09 -9.16 -9.75
CA LEU A 198 -0.57 -10.27 -10.42
C LEU A 198 -0.68 -10.01 -11.92
N PHE A 199 -0.64 -11.05 -12.73
CA PHE A 199 -0.91 -10.93 -14.17
C PHE A 199 -2.42 -11.03 -14.51
N ILE A 200 -3.27 -10.77 -13.52
CA ILE A 200 -4.73 -10.80 -13.61
C ILE A 200 -5.33 -9.56 -12.92
N LYS A 201 -6.64 -9.34 -13.08
CA LYS A 201 -7.43 -8.38 -12.30
C LYS A 201 -8.24 -9.16 -11.25
N PRO A 202 -7.79 -9.27 -9.99
CA PRO A 202 -8.36 -10.18 -9.01
C PRO A 202 -9.84 -9.92 -8.73
N ALA A 203 -10.23 -8.67 -8.48
CA ALA A 203 -11.63 -8.34 -8.23
C ALA A 203 -12.56 -8.77 -9.39
N ALA A 204 -12.19 -8.46 -10.62
CA ALA A 204 -12.95 -8.88 -11.80
C ALA A 204 -12.97 -10.40 -11.98
N SER A 205 -11.85 -11.08 -11.72
CA SER A 205 -11.76 -12.55 -11.79
C SER A 205 -12.65 -13.22 -10.75
N ILE A 206 -12.61 -12.74 -9.51
CA ILE A 206 -13.41 -13.26 -8.39
C ILE A 206 -14.90 -13.06 -8.66
N ALA A 207 -15.31 -11.87 -9.12
CA ALA A 207 -16.71 -11.61 -9.46
C ALA A 207 -17.21 -12.57 -10.55
N LYS A 208 -16.39 -12.82 -11.57
CA LYS A 208 -16.69 -13.78 -12.64
C LYS A 208 -16.80 -15.22 -12.11
N ASP A 209 -15.81 -15.67 -11.34
CA ASP A 209 -15.79 -17.03 -10.81
C ASP A 209 -16.99 -17.29 -9.89
N LEU A 210 -17.35 -16.32 -9.04
CA LEU A 210 -18.57 -16.39 -8.22
C LEU A 210 -19.84 -16.49 -9.07
N ALA A 211 -19.98 -15.65 -10.11
CA ALA A 211 -21.15 -15.66 -11.00
C ALA A 211 -21.28 -16.97 -11.79
N GLU A 212 -20.16 -17.64 -12.07
CA GLU A 212 -20.11 -18.94 -12.76
C GLU A 212 -20.18 -20.14 -11.79
N GLY A 213 -20.32 -19.91 -10.47
CA GLY A 213 -20.35 -20.96 -9.46
C GLY A 213 -19.03 -21.74 -9.33
N LYS A 214 -17.91 -21.11 -9.70
CA LYS A 214 -16.57 -21.71 -9.64
C LYS A 214 -15.97 -21.61 -8.24
N PRO A 215 -15.18 -22.61 -7.82
CA PRO A 215 -14.49 -22.56 -6.54
C PRO A 215 -13.39 -21.47 -6.56
N LEU A 216 -13.24 -20.77 -5.42
CA LEU A 216 -12.26 -19.70 -5.23
C LEU A 216 -11.01 -20.16 -4.46
N ASP A 217 -10.85 -21.46 -4.26
CA ASP A 217 -9.74 -22.09 -3.54
C ASP A 217 -8.38 -21.91 -4.24
N LYS A 218 -8.40 -21.45 -5.50
CA LYS A 218 -7.22 -21.14 -6.32
C LYS A 218 -6.81 -19.67 -6.26
N ASN A 219 -7.52 -18.85 -5.48
CA ASN A 219 -7.32 -17.40 -5.48
C ASN A 219 -6.20 -16.97 -4.53
N PHE A 220 -5.02 -17.53 -4.77
CA PHE A 220 -3.79 -17.26 -4.05
C PHE A 220 -2.58 -17.23 -4.99
N ILE A 221 -1.46 -16.70 -4.50
CA ILE A 221 -0.14 -16.80 -5.11
C ILE A 221 0.74 -17.67 -4.20
N PRO A 222 1.52 -18.63 -4.73
CA PRO A 222 2.49 -19.35 -3.91
C PRO A 222 3.48 -18.38 -3.26
N LEU A 223 3.84 -18.62 -2.00
CA LEU A 223 4.75 -17.78 -1.22
C LEU A 223 6.08 -17.57 -1.95
N GLN A 224 6.62 -18.62 -2.56
CA GLN A 224 7.86 -18.53 -3.36
C GLN A 224 7.75 -17.46 -4.45
N THR A 225 6.64 -17.42 -5.18
CA THR A 225 6.42 -16.41 -6.24
C THR A 225 6.31 -15.00 -5.66
N VAL A 226 5.75 -14.85 -4.46
CA VAL A 226 5.74 -13.55 -3.77
C VAL A 226 7.14 -13.13 -3.36
N GLN A 227 7.93 -14.06 -2.80
CA GLN A 227 9.31 -13.82 -2.40
C GLN A 227 10.18 -13.40 -3.60
N GLU A 228 10.09 -14.12 -4.72
CA GLU A 228 10.82 -13.80 -5.96
C GLU A 228 10.50 -12.39 -6.49
N GLN A 229 9.26 -11.92 -6.33
CA GLN A 229 8.85 -10.59 -6.78
C GLN A 229 9.26 -9.46 -5.83
N ILE A 230 9.20 -9.71 -4.52
CA ILE A 230 9.25 -8.64 -3.50
C ILE A 230 10.59 -8.60 -2.77
N ASP A 231 11.14 -9.76 -2.43
CA ASP A 231 12.29 -9.86 -1.54
C ASP A 231 13.53 -9.10 -2.06
N PRO A 232 13.89 -9.11 -3.36
CA PRO A 232 15.08 -8.38 -3.81
C PRO A 232 15.02 -6.88 -3.52
N GLY A 233 13.86 -6.26 -3.74
CA GLY A 233 13.66 -4.84 -3.45
C GLY A 233 13.56 -4.59 -1.94
N TRP A 234 12.85 -5.46 -1.23
CA TRP A 234 12.63 -5.32 0.20
C TRP A 234 13.90 -5.54 1.02
N MET A 235 14.77 -6.47 0.62
CA MET A 235 16.10 -6.68 1.22
C MET A 235 16.97 -5.42 1.09
N ARG A 236 16.94 -4.72 -0.05
CA ARG A 236 17.63 -3.43 -0.23
C ARG A 236 17.10 -2.34 0.70
N ILE A 237 15.77 -2.26 0.86
CA ILE A 237 15.16 -1.32 1.82
C ILE A 237 15.60 -1.64 3.25
N LYS A 238 15.55 -2.91 3.67
CA LYS A 238 16.00 -3.35 5.00
C LYS A 238 17.50 -3.06 5.21
N ALA A 239 18.33 -3.33 4.21
CA ALA A 239 19.76 -3.05 4.25
C ALA A 239 20.04 -1.55 4.40
N ALA A 240 19.36 -0.70 3.62
CA ALA A 240 19.48 0.75 3.72
C ALA A 240 19.04 1.26 5.10
N ALA A 241 17.96 0.70 5.65
CA ALA A 241 17.42 1.07 6.96
C ALA A 241 18.37 0.77 8.13
N LYS A 242 19.31 -0.19 8.00
CA LYS A 242 20.33 -0.47 9.04
C LYS A 242 21.18 0.77 9.38
N SER A 243 21.34 1.70 8.44
CA SER A 243 22.08 2.96 8.63
C SER A 243 21.22 4.14 9.11
N CYS A 244 19.92 3.93 9.30
CA CYS A 244 18.94 4.95 9.65
C CYS A 244 18.17 4.57 10.92
N PRO A 245 18.59 5.05 12.11
CA PRO A 245 17.92 4.72 13.39
C PRO A 245 16.45 5.17 13.46
N LYS A 246 16.07 6.15 12.63
CA LYS A 246 14.71 6.65 12.50
C LYS A 246 13.86 5.82 11.54
N CYS A 247 14.45 4.95 10.74
CA CYS A 247 13.74 4.16 9.73
C CYS A 247 13.21 2.85 10.32
N VAL A 248 11.97 2.53 10.01
CA VAL A 248 11.28 1.32 10.48
C VAL A 248 10.59 0.67 9.28
N PRO A 249 11.22 -0.36 8.68
CA PRO A 249 10.57 -1.21 7.71
C PRO A 249 9.41 -1.98 8.36
N ILE A 250 8.26 -2.05 7.68
CA ILE A 250 7.05 -2.72 8.14
C ILE A 250 6.67 -3.76 7.09
N ASP A 251 6.75 -5.03 7.49
CA ASP A 251 6.30 -6.16 6.68
C ASP A 251 4.78 -6.31 6.84
N THR A 252 4.04 -6.09 5.76
CA THR A 252 2.58 -6.22 5.73
C THR A 252 2.14 -7.52 5.08
N ARG A 253 3.05 -8.24 4.41
CA ARG A 253 2.75 -9.48 3.69
C ARG A 253 2.18 -10.56 4.61
N GLU A 254 2.67 -10.66 5.85
CA GLU A 254 2.17 -11.67 6.82
C GLU A 254 0.64 -11.63 7.01
N THR A 255 0.00 -10.47 6.84
CA THR A 255 -1.46 -10.35 6.97
C THR A 255 -2.26 -11.06 5.87
N PHE A 256 -1.60 -11.38 4.76
CA PHE A 256 -2.19 -12.03 3.59
C PHE A 256 -1.72 -13.49 3.46
N LEU A 257 -0.78 -13.92 4.29
CA LEU A 257 -0.24 -15.27 4.25
C LEU A 257 -1.06 -16.22 5.12
N ASP A 258 -1.30 -17.41 4.57
CA ASP A 258 -1.76 -18.59 5.29
C ASP A 258 -0.91 -19.75 4.78
N GLU A 259 -0.03 -20.27 5.64
CA GLU A 259 1.01 -21.23 5.26
C GLU A 259 1.89 -20.73 4.10
N ASP A 260 1.92 -21.46 2.99
CA ASP A 260 2.68 -21.15 1.77
C ASP A 260 1.85 -20.39 0.73
N LYS A 261 0.70 -19.82 1.12
CA LYS A 261 -0.25 -19.15 0.22
C LYS A 261 -0.47 -17.71 0.59
N TYR A 262 -0.19 -16.82 -0.37
CA TYR A 262 -0.60 -15.43 -0.30
C TYR A 262 -2.01 -15.29 -0.88
N TRP A 263 -3.00 -15.10 -0.01
CA TRP A 263 -4.38 -14.92 -0.42
C TRP A 263 -4.62 -13.46 -0.83
N TYR A 264 -5.08 -13.26 -2.05
CA TYR A 264 -5.49 -11.94 -2.55
C TYR A 264 -7.00 -11.70 -2.41
N MET A 265 -7.67 -12.52 -1.59
CA MET A 265 -9.10 -12.47 -1.32
C MET A 265 -9.38 -12.92 0.12
N ASP A 266 -10.42 -12.36 0.74
CA ASP A 266 -10.98 -12.87 1.98
C ASP A 266 -11.82 -14.13 1.71
N ARG A 267 -11.42 -15.26 2.29
CA ARG A 267 -12.11 -16.56 2.10
C ARG A 267 -13.47 -16.66 2.79
N LYS A 268 -13.81 -15.73 3.70
CA LYS A 268 -15.10 -15.70 4.40
C LYS A 268 -16.10 -14.82 3.68
N THR A 269 -15.65 -13.66 3.20
CA THR A 269 -16.52 -12.67 2.54
C THR A 269 -16.46 -12.73 1.01
N ASN A 270 -15.54 -13.50 0.45
CA ASN A 270 -15.22 -13.58 -0.98
C ASN A 270 -14.86 -12.22 -1.60
N LEU A 271 -14.44 -11.25 -0.78
CA LEU A 271 -14.03 -9.94 -1.25
C LEU A 271 -12.55 -9.95 -1.64
N SER A 272 -12.25 -9.46 -2.83
CA SER A 272 -10.88 -9.28 -3.28
C SER A 272 -10.17 -8.24 -2.42
N TYR A 273 -8.93 -8.51 -2.02
CA TYR A 273 -8.06 -7.51 -1.41
C TYR A 273 -7.42 -6.58 -2.44
N LEU A 274 -7.43 -6.96 -3.72
CA LEU A 274 -6.85 -6.16 -4.81
C LEU A 274 -7.93 -5.79 -5.83
N CYS A 275 -8.04 -4.51 -6.17
CA CYS A 275 -8.98 -4.05 -7.17
C CYS A 275 -8.50 -4.36 -8.60
N ASP A 276 -7.19 -4.44 -8.80
CA ASP A 276 -6.55 -4.86 -10.05
C ASP A 276 -5.25 -5.63 -9.78
N ASN A 277 -4.31 -5.64 -10.74
CA ASN A 277 -3.08 -6.39 -10.62
C ASN A 277 -2.20 -6.06 -9.40
N ASN A 278 -2.33 -4.90 -8.77
CA ASN A 278 -1.46 -4.58 -7.63
C ASN A 278 -2.00 -3.53 -6.66
N ARG A 279 -3.12 -2.86 -6.99
CA ARG A 279 -3.71 -1.82 -6.15
C ARG A 279 -4.72 -2.44 -5.21
N PHE A 280 -4.66 -2.02 -3.95
CA PHE A 280 -5.60 -2.48 -2.93
C PHE A 280 -7.03 -2.03 -3.21
N SER A 281 -7.96 -2.94 -2.94
CA SER A 281 -9.36 -2.62 -2.69
C SER A 281 -9.55 -2.07 -1.26
N PRO A 282 -10.72 -1.49 -0.92
CA PRO A 282 -11.07 -1.17 0.46
C PRO A 282 -10.87 -2.35 1.42
N ALA A 283 -11.32 -3.55 1.07
CA ALA A 283 -11.13 -4.75 1.89
C ALA A 283 -9.63 -5.08 2.11
N GLY A 284 -8.79 -4.88 1.08
CA GLY A 284 -7.34 -5.08 1.21
C GLY A 284 -6.67 -4.05 2.11
N VAL A 285 -7.12 -2.79 2.07
CA VAL A 285 -6.66 -1.74 2.99
C VAL A 285 -7.05 -2.08 4.42
N GLU A 286 -8.31 -2.46 4.65
CA GLU A 286 -8.81 -2.88 5.96
C GLU A 286 -8.04 -4.08 6.52
N LYS A 287 -7.67 -5.04 5.66
CA LYS A 287 -6.88 -6.21 6.04
C LYS A 287 -5.52 -5.83 6.65
N MET A 288 -4.93 -4.71 6.21
CA MET A 288 -3.66 -4.21 6.74
C MET A 288 -3.82 -3.41 8.04
N ASN A 289 -5.03 -2.97 8.40
CA ASN A 289 -5.25 -2.10 9.57
C ASN A 289 -4.64 -2.63 10.87
N PRO A 290 -4.68 -3.94 11.20
CA PRO A 290 -4.02 -4.46 12.39
C PRO A 290 -2.51 -4.18 12.42
N VAL A 291 -1.81 -4.37 11.30
CA VAL A 291 -0.37 -4.07 11.20
C VAL A 291 -0.14 -2.55 11.24
N LEU A 292 -0.96 -1.76 10.55
CA LEU A 292 -0.87 -0.30 10.61
C LEU A 292 -1.13 0.24 12.04
N LYS A 293 -1.95 -0.43 12.84
CA LYS A 293 -2.16 -0.07 14.27
C LYS A 293 -0.93 -0.37 15.12
N ASP A 294 -0.24 -1.49 14.87
CA ASP A 294 1.06 -1.76 15.50
C ASP A 294 2.10 -0.69 15.13
N VAL A 295 2.06 -0.19 13.88
CA VAL A 295 2.89 0.94 13.45
C VAL A 295 2.62 2.19 14.28
N ILE A 296 1.38 2.47 14.68
CA ILE A 296 1.06 3.59 15.59
C ILE A 296 1.74 3.41 16.94
N GLY A 297 1.65 2.22 17.52
CA GLY A 297 2.35 1.91 18.77
C GLY A 297 3.83 2.23 18.64
N LYS A 298 4.45 1.79 17.55
CA LYS A 298 5.86 2.08 17.21
C LYS A 298 6.12 3.56 16.87
N ALA A 299 5.13 4.28 16.36
CA ALA A 299 5.21 5.70 16.00
C ALA A 299 5.18 6.60 17.23
N ILE A 300 4.39 6.25 18.24
CA ILE A 300 4.20 7.11 19.41
C ILE A 300 5.26 6.80 20.49
N THR A 301 5.78 5.57 20.52
CA THR A 301 6.82 5.18 21.49
C THR A 301 8.16 5.79 21.08
N GLY A 302 8.57 6.87 21.76
CA GLY A 302 9.86 7.54 21.53
C GLY A 302 9.84 8.82 20.69
N LEU A 303 8.64 9.41 20.44
CA LEU A 303 8.45 10.73 19.83
C LEU A 303 7.95 11.79 20.83
#